data_AF-A0A433PJV4-F1
#
_entry.id   AF-A0A433PJV4-F1
#
_cell.length_a   1.000
_cell.length_b   1.000
_cell.length_c   1.000
_cell.angle_alpha   90.00
_cell.angle_beta   90.00
_cell.angle_gamma   90.00
#
_symmetry.space_group_name_H-M   'P 1'
#
loop_
_entity.id
_entity.type
_entity.pdbx_description
1 polymer ?
#
loop_
_entity_poly.entity_id
_entity_poly.type
_entity_poly.pdbx_seq_one_letter_code
_entity_poly.pdbx_strand_id
1 'polypeptide(L)'
;MQWRAIIVLLVGFSFIYAISLLQDNPYPQPRLVRATSDSRPLFTRSTKPSEFFLSIVGDHLYLTATWFEVGVAKRGGTQIKAGAKGYVRQFRRPFAPLITADQGILDDNIWEDMFAHNLDGPISRTTSSPSGDPAHQLSDAYLTLVYHVINGEEVTHMARVYFVPKGAEDTANADAASVFHYRDFILPGTTWIDSIAWYNDSVIYSRDPDEVRFRALTFNPKLFESHPNTLRVVSAEIFQTSERVSFTITIVDNATIPVTGSEDNDVEQQTTIPGQGVWRQRERISKYYNQEYEPNEFIGFVDYPSPYLREHTRLSVPKLIIASSLSSTSVIIPINYMFLTLDYTTDLSLINTIATTGKHLYRDDSPGKDPTGDDLPGPALPELYLCSEQLPMVEGNDVQITGVELNAEGSIATLRTQYNDIVIYKRGSADPLDGPRRLPSVWELLDEQLDIGDPVDALAGSIRRRIEAGDPSARTLEAVKALQWRLRMMIKGEWGGVIPNVLAMKLWNATKPGDAFPSNYLIVVRSDGSVASYLLESTEPKLAVGLLGFVLRKWEIHFRAGVAVLNDICDRVCNW
;
A
#
# COMPACT_ATOMS: atom_id res chain seq x y z
N MET A 1 41.59 -17.52 42.85
CA MET A 1 41.11 -16.37 42.04
C MET A 1 40.94 -16.68 40.56
N GLN A 2 41.65 -17.66 39.98
CA GLN A 2 41.61 -17.97 38.53
C GLN A 2 40.21 -18.33 37.97
N TRP A 3 39.33 -18.94 38.77
CA TRP A 3 37.97 -19.31 38.33
C TRP A 3 37.01 -18.13 38.10
N ARG A 4 37.28 -16.95 38.69
CA ARG A 4 36.37 -15.80 38.58
C ARG A 4 36.27 -15.28 37.15
N ALA A 5 37.38 -15.25 36.42
CA ALA A 5 37.40 -14.80 35.03
C ALA A 5 36.59 -15.73 34.10
N ILE A 6 36.70 -17.04 34.33
CA ILE A 6 35.97 -18.06 33.54
C ILE A 6 34.46 -17.95 33.78
N ILE A 7 34.04 -17.78 35.05
CA ILE A 7 32.62 -17.64 35.39
C ILE A 7 32.02 -16.37 34.76
N VAL A 8 32.73 -15.24 34.85
CA VAL A 8 32.26 -13.98 34.23
C VAL A 8 32.14 -14.12 32.71
N LEU A 9 33.10 -14.78 32.06
CA LEU A 9 33.08 -15.03 30.62
C LEU A 9 31.90 -15.95 30.22
N LEU A 10 31.64 -17.02 30.97
CA LEU A 10 30.50 -17.91 30.71
C LEU A 10 29.16 -17.21 30.93
N VAL A 11 29.02 -16.40 31.99
CA VAL A 11 27.82 -15.60 32.22
C VAL A 11 27.63 -14.58 31.08
N GLY A 12 28.70 -13.96 30.60
CA GLY A 12 28.67 -13.08 29.44
C GLY A 12 28.19 -13.79 28.17
N PHE A 13 28.73 -14.97 27.87
CA PHE A 13 28.28 -15.77 26.72
C PHE A 13 26.84 -16.22 26.86
N SER A 14 26.41 -16.68 28.05
CA SER A 14 25.03 -17.06 28.30
C SER A 14 24.07 -15.89 28.16
N PHE A 15 24.46 -14.68 28.59
CA PHE A 15 23.65 -13.47 28.45
C PHE A 15 23.55 -13.03 26.98
N ILE A 16 24.67 -13.05 26.24
CA ILE A 16 24.68 -12.77 24.79
C ILE A 16 23.83 -13.80 24.05
N TYR A 17 23.94 -15.08 24.41
CA TYR A 17 23.13 -16.15 23.83
C TYR A 17 21.64 -15.98 24.14
N ALA A 18 21.29 -15.65 25.40
CA ALA A 18 19.91 -15.36 25.79
C ALA A 18 19.33 -14.15 25.02
N ILE A 19 20.09 -13.06 24.90
CA ILE A 19 19.68 -11.89 24.10
C ILE A 19 19.55 -12.29 22.62
N SER A 20 20.45 -13.10 22.09
CA SER A 20 20.38 -13.58 20.71
C SER A 20 19.09 -14.37 20.46
N LEU A 21 18.69 -15.23 21.40
CA LEU A 21 17.43 -15.98 21.32
C LEU A 21 16.20 -15.07 21.43
N LEU A 22 16.30 -13.97 22.19
CA LEU A 22 15.24 -12.98 22.34
C LEU A 22 15.14 -12.01 21.14
N GLN A 23 16.17 -11.92 20.30
CA GLN A 23 16.22 -11.03 19.13
C GLN A 23 15.75 -11.71 17.83
N ASP A 24 15.34 -12.97 17.88
CA ASP A 24 14.93 -13.69 16.68
C ASP A 24 13.80 -12.95 15.97
N ASN A 25 14.01 -12.72 14.68
CA ASN A 25 12.99 -12.11 13.85
C ASN A 25 11.83 -13.10 13.77
N PRO A 26 10.63 -12.77 14.31
CA PRO A 26 9.54 -13.74 14.36
C PRO A 26 9.14 -14.21 12.96
N TYR A 27 9.41 -13.40 11.93
CA TYR A 27 9.04 -13.69 10.56
C TYR A 27 10.27 -13.91 9.66
N PRO A 28 10.20 -14.88 8.72
CA PRO A 28 11.26 -15.10 7.75
C PRO A 28 11.42 -13.89 6.82
N GLN A 29 12.64 -13.68 6.33
CA GLN A 29 12.93 -12.65 5.33
C GLN A 29 12.76 -13.24 3.93
N PRO A 30 12.16 -12.50 2.98
CA PRO A 30 12.09 -12.94 1.59
C PRO A 30 13.50 -12.98 1.00
N ARG A 31 13.75 -13.91 0.08
CA ARG A 31 15.07 -14.10 -0.52
C ARG A 31 15.47 -12.86 -1.31
N LEU A 32 16.56 -12.20 -0.92
CA LEU A 32 17.17 -11.15 -1.72
C LEU A 32 17.70 -11.73 -3.04
N VAL A 33 17.21 -11.22 -4.16
CA VAL A 33 17.63 -11.61 -5.51
C VAL A 33 18.80 -10.72 -5.94
N ARG A 34 18.60 -9.40 -5.86
CA ARG A 34 19.63 -8.41 -6.16
C ARG A 34 19.47 -7.19 -5.25
N ALA A 35 20.60 -6.61 -4.86
CA ALA A 35 20.65 -5.28 -4.28
C ALA A 35 21.71 -4.46 -5.03
N THR A 36 21.32 -3.29 -5.52
CA THR A 36 22.27 -2.37 -6.14
C THR A 36 22.96 -1.56 -5.06
N SER A 37 24.26 -1.30 -5.24
CA SER A 37 25.10 -0.62 -4.24
C SER A 37 25.34 0.86 -4.55
N ASP A 38 24.51 1.45 -5.43
CA ASP A 38 24.70 2.81 -5.93
C ASP A 38 24.88 3.81 -4.78
N SER A 39 26.09 4.35 -4.67
CA SER A 39 26.50 5.24 -3.59
C SER A 39 26.12 6.69 -3.82
N ARG A 40 25.50 7.02 -4.97
CA ARG A 40 25.10 8.38 -5.31
C ARG A 40 23.65 8.59 -4.87
N PRO A 41 23.42 9.36 -3.79
CA PRO A 41 22.07 9.67 -3.38
C PRO A 41 21.34 10.38 -4.53
N LEU A 42 20.19 9.82 -4.93
CA LEU A 42 19.33 10.39 -5.97
C LEU A 42 18.93 11.84 -5.69
N PHE A 43 18.84 12.19 -4.40
CA PHE A 43 18.40 13.49 -3.93
C PHE A 43 19.44 14.10 -3.01
N THR A 44 19.76 15.38 -3.25
CA THR A 44 20.57 16.17 -2.33
C THR A 44 19.84 16.33 -0.99
N ARG A 45 20.58 16.25 0.13
CA ARG A 45 20.03 16.35 1.49
C ARG A 45 19.16 17.60 1.72
N SER A 46 19.37 18.67 0.96
CA SER A 46 18.65 19.93 1.06
C SER A 46 17.23 19.92 0.50
N THR A 47 16.87 18.97 -0.37
CA THR A 47 15.60 18.99 -1.11
C THR A 47 14.96 17.61 -1.11
N LYS A 48 14.43 17.19 0.04
CA LYS A 48 13.70 15.93 0.17
C LYS A 48 12.38 16.01 -0.63
N PRO A 49 12.13 15.10 -1.58
CA PRO A 49 10.82 14.99 -2.24
C PRO A 49 9.70 14.74 -1.23
N SER A 50 8.52 15.24 -1.56
CA SER A 50 7.29 15.04 -0.79
C SER A 50 6.78 13.61 -0.97
N GLU A 51 6.72 13.13 -2.22
CA GLU A 51 6.23 11.78 -2.54
C GLU A 51 7.06 11.09 -3.63
N PHE A 52 6.92 9.77 -3.66
CA PHE A 52 7.60 8.87 -4.59
C PHE A 52 6.62 7.86 -5.16
N PHE A 53 6.72 7.62 -6.46
CA PHE A 53 5.94 6.63 -7.17
C PHE A 53 6.89 5.73 -7.93
N LEU A 54 6.69 4.42 -7.81
CA LEU A 54 7.44 3.42 -8.54
C LEU A 54 6.52 2.76 -9.56
N SER A 55 6.95 2.67 -10.81
CA SER A 55 6.24 1.96 -11.86
C SER A 55 7.20 1.12 -12.70
N ILE A 56 6.68 0.08 -13.32
CA ILE A 56 7.42 -0.78 -14.25
C ILE A 56 6.71 -0.64 -15.58
N VAL A 57 7.44 -0.23 -16.62
CA VAL A 57 6.89 -0.06 -17.97
C VAL A 57 7.90 -0.63 -18.96
N GLY A 58 7.45 -1.60 -19.76
CA GLY A 58 8.32 -2.43 -20.58
C GLY A 58 9.50 -2.98 -19.76
N ASP A 59 10.71 -2.80 -20.29
CA ASP A 59 11.95 -3.29 -19.68
C ASP A 59 12.57 -2.34 -18.64
N HIS A 60 11.85 -1.32 -18.19
CA HIS A 60 12.39 -0.28 -17.32
C HIS A 60 11.56 -0.07 -16.04
N LEU A 61 12.28 0.18 -14.96
CA LEU A 61 11.77 0.64 -13.68
C LEU A 61 11.82 2.17 -13.65
N TYR A 62 10.70 2.83 -13.39
CA TYR A 62 10.58 4.28 -13.31
C TYR A 62 10.31 4.73 -11.88
N LEU A 63 11.09 5.69 -11.41
CA LEU A 63 10.89 6.36 -10.13
C LEU A 63 10.49 7.80 -10.38
N THR A 64 9.26 8.18 -10.01
CA THR A 64 8.79 9.56 -10.10
C THR A 64 8.79 10.20 -8.72
N ALA A 65 9.54 11.28 -8.55
CA ALA A 65 9.61 12.07 -7.33
C ALA A 65 8.83 13.38 -7.51
N THR A 66 8.04 13.76 -6.50
CA THR A 66 7.27 15.01 -6.52
C THR A 66 7.65 15.88 -5.32
N TRP A 67 7.70 17.20 -5.53
CA TRP A 67 7.91 18.20 -4.49
C TRP A 67 6.72 19.14 -4.52
N PHE A 68 5.99 19.21 -3.41
CA PHE A 68 4.73 19.97 -3.35
C PHE A 68 4.95 21.47 -3.42
N GLU A 69 5.99 21.96 -2.75
CA GLU A 69 6.39 23.35 -2.78
C GLU A 69 7.90 23.46 -3.00
N VAL A 70 8.29 24.11 -4.09
CA VAL A 70 9.67 24.52 -4.39
C VAL A 70 9.70 26.03 -4.57
N GLY A 71 10.67 26.70 -3.92
CA GLY A 71 10.91 28.14 -4.03
C GLY A 71 10.95 28.89 -2.69
N VAL A 72 11.32 30.17 -2.73
CA VAL A 72 11.34 31.07 -1.56
C VAL A 72 9.92 31.52 -1.28
N ALA A 73 9.13 30.61 -0.71
CA ALA A 73 7.77 30.92 -0.34
C ALA A 73 7.77 31.97 0.80
N LYS A 74 7.10 33.10 0.59
CA LYS A 74 6.92 34.09 1.67
C LYS A 74 6.20 33.41 2.83
N ARG A 75 6.70 33.58 4.06
CA ARG A 75 6.10 32.99 5.27
C ARG A 75 4.63 33.41 5.35
N GLY A 76 3.73 32.47 5.07
CA GLY A 76 2.28 32.58 5.26
C GLY A 76 1.80 31.29 5.90
N GLY A 77 0.90 31.39 6.89
CA GLY A 77 0.36 30.25 7.64
C GLY A 77 -0.74 29.48 6.91
N THR A 78 -1.05 29.83 5.66
CA THR A 78 -2.03 29.13 4.82
C THR A 78 -1.46 27.84 4.24
N GLN A 79 -2.32 26.87 3.95
CA GLN A 79 -1.93 25.57 3.35
C GLN A 79 -1.22 25.70 2.00
N ILE A 80 -1.40 26.83 1.29
CA ILE A 80 -0.64 27.17 0.10
C ILE A 80 -0.03 28.56 0.25
N LYS A 81 1.23 28.66 -0.15
CA LYS A 81 1.95 29.92 -0.24
C LYS A 81 1.92 30.44 -1.68
N ALA A 82 1.46 31.68 -1.86
CA ALA A 82 1.51 32.34 -3.15
C ALA A 82 2.96 32.40 -3.68
N GLY A 83 3.16 31.98 -4.93
CA GLY A 83 4.47 31.90 -5.58
C GLY A 83 5.25 30.60 -5.33
N ALA A 84 4.71 29.66 -4.54
CA ALA A 84 5.24 28.30 -4.49
C ALA A 84 4.94 27.56 -5.81
N LYS A 85 5.88 26.75 -6.29
CA LYS A 85 5.69 25.92 -7.48
C LYS A 85 5.85 24.46 -7.14
N GLY A 86 5.05 23.62 -7.77
CA GLY A 86 5.24 22.18 -7.75
C GLY A 86 6.39 21.78 -8.66
N TYR A 87 7.10 20.72 -8.30
CA TYR A 87 8.14 20.16 -9.14
C TYR A 87 7.99 18.64 -9.22
N VAL A 88 8.19 18.08 -10.40
CA VAL A 88 8.14 16.64 -10.66
C VAL A 88 9.38 16.24 -11.42
N ARG A 89 10.03 15.16 -11.01
CA ARG A 89 11.19 14.59 -11.71
C ARG A 89 11.05 13.09 -11.80
N GLN A 90 11.33 12.53 -12.96
CA GLN A 90 11.26 11.09 -13.19
C GLN A 90 12.64 10.55 -13.56
N PHE A 91 12.97 9.41 -12.97
CA PHE A 91 14.17 8.63 -13.27
C PHE A 91 13.77 7.27 -13.83
N ARG A 92 14.62 6.66 -14.65
CA ARG A 92 14.45 5.28 -15.11
C ARG A 92 15.70 4.44 -14.89
N ARG A 93 15.55 3.12 -14.86
CA ARG A 93 16.63 2.13 -14.78
C ARG A 93 16.20 0.83 -15.47
N PRO A 94 17.11 0.07 -16.10
CA PRO A 94 16.78 -1.25 -16.63
C PRO A 94 16.21 -2.18 -15.54
N PHE A 95 15.10 -2.87 -15.85
CA PHE A 95 14.38 -3.72 -14.90
C PHE A 95 14.85 -5.18 -14.93
N ALA A 96 15.11 -5.74 -16.11
CA ALA A 96 15.50 -7.14 -16.27
C ALA A 96 16.68 -7.60 -15.36
N PRO A 97 17.75 -6.79 -15.15
CA PRO A 97 18.84 -7.16 -14.25
C PRO A 97 18.43 -7.29 -12.78
N LEU A 98 17.31 -6.67 -12.37
CA LEU A 98 16.83 -6.72 -10.98
C LEU A 98 16.12 -8.03 -10.66
N ILE A 99 15.52 -8.69 -11.62
CA ILE A 99 14.79 -9.96 -11.42
C ILE A 99 15.60 -11.20 -11.84
N THR A 100 16.69 -11.01 -12.59
CA THR A 100 17.55 -12.11 -13.05
C THR A 100 18.64 -12.39 -12.02
N ALA A 101 18.81 -13.66 -11.63
CA ALA A 101 19.82 -14.07 -10.65
C ALA A 101 21.27 -14.03 -11.16
N ASP A 102 21.50 -13.75 -12.45
CA ASP A 102 22.83 -13.71 -13.04
C ASP A 102 23.61 -12.48 -12.58
N GLN A 103 24.57 -12.72 -11.70
CA GLN A 103 25.43 -11.71 -11.06
C GLN A 103 26.52 -11.12 -12.00
N GLY A 104 26.63 -11.62 -13.23
CA GLY A 104 27.76 -11.32 -14.11
C GLY A 104 27.67 -10.04 -14.94
N ILE A 105 26.51 -9.37 -14.98
CA ILE A 105 26.32 -8.16 -15.80
C ILE A 105 26.66 -6.91 -14.96
N LEU A 106 27.70 -6.20 -15.41
CA LEU A 106 28.29 -4.99 -14.80
C LEU A 106 27.26 -3.96 -14.36
N ASP A 107 27.58 -3.29 -13.24
CA ASP A 107 26.79 -2.29 -12.50
C ASP A 107 26.64 -0.91 -13.20
N ASP A 108 26.57 -0.86 -14.53
CA ASP A 108 26.28 0.39 -15.26
C ASP A 108 24.81 0.82 -15.15
N ASN A 109 24.04 0.18 -14.27
CA ASN A 109 22.62 0.42 -14.08
C ASN A 109 22.34 1.76 -13.36
N ILE A 110 22.97 2.87 -13.69
CA ILE A 110 22.71 4.15 -13.00
C ILE A 110 21.28 4.62 -13.32
N TRP A 111 20.63 5.28 -12.35
CA TRP A 111 19.36 5.96 -12.61
C TRP A 111 19.55 7.07 -13.66
N GLU A 112 18.84 6.95 -14.78
CA GLU A 112 18.81 7.95 -15.85
C GLU A 112 17.69 8.96 -15.59
N ASP A 113 17.99 10.25 -15.68
CA ASP A 113 16.98 11.31 -15.58
C ASP A 113 16.19 11.40 -16.87
N MET A 114 14.86 11.29 -16.77
CA MET A 114 13.96 11.27 -17.93
C MET A 114 13.39 12.64 -18.21
N PHE A 115 12.72 13.22 -17.23
CA PHE A 115 12.14 14.55 -17.37
C PHE A 115 12.04 15.24 -16.01
N ALA A 116 12.00 16.56 -16.08
CA ALA A 116 11.77 17.46 -14.96
C ALA A 116 10.72 18.50 -15.36
N HIS A 117 9.60 18.53 -14.64
CA HIS A 117 8.52 19.49 -14.87
C HIS A 117 8.36 20.44 -13.69
N ASN A 118 8.43 21.74 -13.97
CA ASN A 118 7.98 22.77 -13.07
C ASN A 118 6.49 23.04 -13.34
N LEU A 119 5.67 23.00 -12.30
CA LEU A 119 4.26 23.34 -12.39
C LEU A 119 4.04 24.83 -12.07
N ASP A 120 2.96 25.39 -12.58
CA ASP A 120 2.65 26.82 -12.40
C ASP A 120 2.17 27.17 -10.99
N GLY A 121 1.84 26.14 -10.20
CA GLY A 121 1.44 26.27 -8.81
C GLY A 121 1.89 25.06 -7.99
N PRO A 122 1.73 25.10 -6.65
CA PRO A 122 2.15 24.00 -5.78
C PRO A 122 1.22 22.81 -5.92
N ILE A 123 1.78 21.61 -5.71
CA ILE A 123 1.02 20.36 -5.70
C ILE A 123 0.34 20.24 -4.33
N SER A 124 -0.94 19.92 -4.33
CA SER A 124 -1.69 19.65 -3.10
C SER A 124 -1.90 18.16 -2.86
N ARG A 125 -2.08 17.39 -3.93
CA ARG A 125 -2.41 15.97 -3.89
C ARG A 125 -1.80 15.23 -5.07
N THR A 126 -1.54 13.95 -4.84
CA THR A 126 -1.03 13.01 -5.83
C THR A 126 -1.69 11.65 -5.63
N THR A 127 -1.93 10.95 -6.72
CA THR A 127 -2.46 9.58 -6.73
C THR A 127 -1.86 8.83 -7.92
N SER A 128 -1.53 7.56 -7.75
CA SER A 128 -1.07 6.69 -8.84
C SER A 128 -2.17 5.69 -9.19
N SER A 129 -2.20 5.26 -10.45
CA SER A 129 -3.09 4.16 -10.84
C SER A 129 -2.69 2.88 -10.08
N PRO A 130 -3.68 2.09 -9.63
CA PRO A 130 -3.42 0.82 -8.96
C PRO A 130 -2.76 -0.21 -9.89
N SER A 131 -2.91 -0.08 -11.22
CA SER A 131 -2.32 -1.02 -12.17
C SER A 131 -0.92 -0.59 -12.60
N GLY A 132 0.08 -1.37 -12.23
CA GLY A 132 1.42 -1.33 -12.84
C GLY A 132 1.62 -2.39 -13.92
N ASP A 133 0.55 -3.05 -14.39
CA ASP A 133 0.66 -4.07 -15.44
C ASP A 133 0.52 -3.41 -16.82
N PRO A 134 1.60 -3.32 -17.61
CA PRO A 134 1.57 -2.73 -18.95
C PRO A 134 0.69 -3.52 -19.94
N ALA A 135 0.28 -4.75 -19.61
CA ALA A 135 -0.53 -5.57 -20.52
C ALA A 135 -1.98 -5.05 -20.71
N HIS A 136 -2.52 -4.26 -19.78
CA HIS A 136 -3.88 -3.72 -19.88
C HIS A 136 -3.88 -2.28 -20.48
N GLN A 137 -3.91 -2.23 -21.81
CA GLN A 137 -3.72 -1.08 -22.72
C GLN A 137 -4.66 0.15 -22.60
N LEU A 138 -5.43 0.32 -21.52
CA LEU A 138 -6.29 1.50 -21.29
C LEU A 138 -6.08 2.14 -19.91
N SER A 139 -5.33 1.50 -19.03
CA SER A 139 -4.94 1.99 -17.70
C SER A 139 -3.60 2.74 -17.70
N ASP A 140 -3.24 3.30 -18.87
CA ASP A 140 -1.96 3.93 -19.20
C ASP A 140 -1.62 5.16 -18.35
N ALA A 141 -2.49 5.61 -17.45
CA ALA A 141 -2.21 6.73 -16.56
C ALA A 141 -1.47 6.27 -15.29
N TYR A 142 -0.24 6.71 -15.10
CA TYR A 142 0.63 6.25 -14.00
C TYR A 142 0.55 7.14 -12.77
N LEU A 143 0.42 8.44 -12.98
CA LEU A 143 0.45 9.44 -11.93
C LEU A 143 -0.50 10.58 -12.26
N THR A 144 -1.40 10.88 -11.34
CA THR A 144 -2.17 12.12 -11.35
C THR A 144 -1.74 12.99 -10.21
N LEU A 145 -1.54 14.27 -10.51
CA LEU A 145 -1.26 15.28 -9.51
C LEU A 145 -2.27 16.42 -9.62
N VAL A 146 -2.61 17.01 -8.49
CA VAL A 146 -3.43 18.21 -8.39
C VAL A 146 -2.55 19.36 -7.97
N TYR A 147 -2.59 20.46 -8.71
CA TYR A 147 -1.87 21.68 -8.41
C TYR A 147 -2.78 22.90 -8.57
N HIS A 148 -2.41 24.00 -7.92
CA HIS A 148 -3.27 25.17 -7.82
C HIS A 148 -2.60 26.40 -8.41
N VAL A 149 -3.15 26.91 -9.50
CA VAL A 149 -2.65 28.13 -10.13
C VAL A 149 -3.39 29.32 -9.51
N ILE A 150 -2.64 30.21 -8.86
CA ILE A 150 -3.17 31.40 -8.19
C ILE A 150 -2.90 32.62 -9.07
N ASN A 151 -3.97 33.19 -9.63
CA ASN A 151 -3.93 34.41 -10.45
C ASN A 151 -4.70 35.52 -9.73
N GLY A 152 -4.00 36.31 -8.90
CA GLY A 152 -4.65 37.32 -8.07
C GLY A 152 -5.50 36.69 -6.96
N GLU A 153 -6.80 36.93 -7.00
CA GLU A 153 -7.78 36.33 -6.06
C GLU A 153 -8.41 35.04 -6.61
N GLU A 154 -8.19 34.72 -7.88
CA GLU A 154 -8.74 33.52 -8.50
C GLU A 154 -7.79 32.32 -8.32
N VAL A 155 -8.33 31.22 -7.81
CA VAL A 155 -7.64 29.93 -7.74
C VAL A 155 -8.23 29.01 -8.82
N THR A 156 -7.37 28.55 -9.72
CA THR A 156 -7.71 27.50 -10.68
C THR A 156 -7.12 26.17 -10.22
N HIS A 157 -7.98 25.15 -10.11
CA HIS A 157 -7.59 23.79 -9.75
C HIS A 157 -7.21 23.02 -11.01
N MET A 158 -5.95 22.62 -11.11
CA MET A 158 -5.42 21.87 -12.26
C MET A 158 -5.13 20.43 -11.84
N ALA A 159 -5.46 19.47 -12.69
CA ALA A 159 -5.04 18.08 -12.57
C ALA A 159 -4.14 17.72 -13.75
N ARG A 160 -2.92 17.25 -13.50
CA ARG A 160 -2.03 16.71 -14.53
C ARG A 160 -2.01 15.19 -14.44
N VAL A 161 -2.28 14.53 -15.55
CA VAL A 161 -2.21 13.07 -15.68
C VAL A 161 -1.01 12.71 -16.55
N TYR A 162 -0.10 11.91 -16.03
CA TYR A 162 1.02 11.32 -16.77
C TYR A 162 0.62 9.94 -17.27
N PHE A 163 0.85 9.68 -18.56
CA PHE A 163 0.52 8.42 -19.21
C PHE A 163 1.54 7.99 -20.25
N VAL A 164 1.55 6.70 -20.61
CA VAL A 164 2.39 6.16 -21.67
C VAL A 164 1.51 5.90 -22.88
N PRO A 165 1.80 6.47 -24.07
CA PRO A 165 0.92 6.33 -25.21
C PRO A 165 1.01 4.92 -25.80
N LYS A 166 -0.14 4.39 -26.17
CA LYS A 166 -0.26 3.12 -26.88
C LYS A 166 0.65 3.06 -28.12
N GLY A 167 1.43 1.99 -28.24
CA GLY A 167 2.32 1.74 -29.37
C GLY A 167 3.71 2.36 -29.26
N ALA A 168 4.05 3.02 -28.15
CA ALA A 168 5.42 3.46 -27.88
C ALA A 168 6.39 2.29 -27.67
N GLU A 169 5.89 1.11 -27.29
CA GLU A 169 6.71 -0.09 -27.06
C GLU A 169 7.19 -0.76 -28.37
N ASP A 170 6.43 -0.62 -29.47
CA ASP A 170 6.71 -1.35 -30.72
C ASP A 170 7.73 -0.65 -31.64
N THR A 171 8.05 0.62 -31.39
CA THR A 171 9.06 1.33 -32.18
C THR A 171 10.46 1.03 -31.65
N ALA A 172 11.07 -0.05 -32.14
CA ALA A 172 12.44 -0.49 -31.84
C ALA A 172 13.57 0.53 -32.12
N ASN A 173 13.25 1.76 -32.52
CA ASN A 173 14.20 2.86 -32.67
C ASN A 173 14.29 3.64 -31.34
N ALA A 174 15.12 3.09 -30.46
CA ALA A 174 15.24 3.35 -29.03
C ALA A 174 15.75 4.74 -28.57
N ASP A 175 15.70 5.79 -29.41
CA ASP A 175 16.31 7.10 -29.08
C ASP A 175 15.30 8.25 -28.82
N ALA A 176 13.99 7.98 -28.74
CA ALA A 176 13.00 9.04 -28.48
C ALA A 176 12.71 9.24 -26.98
N ALA A 177 13.35 10.26 -26.43
CA ALA A 177 13.44 10.72 -25.03
C ALA A 177 12.14 11.03 -24.24
N SER A 178 10.97 10.47 -24.53
CA SER A 178 9.84 10.59 -23.59
C SER A 178 8.78 9.51 -23.79
N VAL A 179 8.94 8.38 -23.08
CA VAL A 179 7.89 7.35 -22.99
C VAL A 179 6.65 7.91 -22.30
N PHE A 180 6.80 8.93 -21.45
CA PHE A 180 5.69 9.55 -20.71
C PHE A 180 5.22 10.85 -21.36
N HIS A 181 3.93 10.88 -21.65
CA HIS A 181 3.18 12.07 -22.02
C HIS A 181 2.39 12.57 -20.82
N TYR A 182 1.93 13.82 -20.87
CA TYR A 182 1.00 14.34 -19.87
C TYR A 182 -0.14 15.13 -20.50
N ARG A 183 -1.25 15.20 -19.79
CA ARG A 183 -2.39 16.08 -20.09
C ARG A 183 -2.80 16.83 -18.83
N ASP A 184 -3.04 18.12 -18.99
CA ASP A 184 -3.61 18.96 -17.94
C ASP A 184 -5.12 19.12 -18.16
N PHE A 185 -5.85 19.10 -17.05
CA PHE A 185 -7.29 19.31 -17.01
C PHE A 185 -7.62 20.34 -15.94
N ILE A 186 -8.56 21.23 -16.22
CA ILE A 186 -9.11 22.12 -15.21
C ILE A 186 -10.18 21.35 -14.44
N LEU A 187 -9.99 21.20 -13.13
CA LEU A 187 -11.04 20.72 -12.24
C LEU A 187 -12.02 21.90 -12.06
N PRO A 188 -13.34 21.72 -12.31
CA PRO A 188 -14.32 22.82 -12.30
C PRO A 188 -14.40 23.52 -10.93
N GLY A 189 -15.22 24.56 -10.76
CA GLY A 189 -15.55 25.16 -9.44
C GLY A 189 -14.39 25.78 -8.63
N THR A 190 -14.73 26.36 -7.47
CA THR A 190 -13.86 27.29 -6.71
C THR A 190 -13.45 26.78 -5.34
N THR A 191 -14.06 25.69 -4.87
CA THR A 191 -13.75 25.07 -3.58
C THR A 191 -12.55 24.15 -3.66
N TRP A 192 -11.86 24.01 -2.53
CA TRP A 192 -10.61 23.28 -2.43
C TRP A 192 -10.75 21.81 -2.81
N ILE A 193 -9.74 21.22 -3.44
CA ILE A 193 -9.74 19.77 -3.69
C ILE A 193 -9.16 19.10 -2.45
N ASP A 194 -9.99 18.32 -1.77
CA ASP A 194 -9.60 17.70 -0.51
C ASP A 194 -8.96 16.32 -0.74
N SER A 195 -9.52 15.51 -1.63
CA SER A 195 -8.99 14.18 -1.98
C SER A 195 -9.05 13.91 -3.47
N ILE A 196 -8.18 12.99 -3.93
CA ILE A 196 -8.16 12.49 -5.30
C ILE A 196 -7.70 11.03 -5.30
N ALA A 197 -8.36 10.19 -6.08
CA ALA A 197 -8.02 8.77 -6.22
C ALA A 197 -8.27 8.30 -7.66
N TRP A 198 -7.42 7.39 -8.13
CA TRP A 198 -7.68 6.64 -9.36
C TRP A 198 -8.65 5.49 -9.11
N TYR A 199 -9.51 5.26 -10.10
CA TYR A 199 -10.52 4.23 -10.05
C TYR A 199 -11.07 3.90 -11.44
N ASN A 200 -10.82 2.68 -11.96
CA ASN A 200 -11.25 2.23 -13.30
C ASN A 200 -11.04 3.26 -14.40
N ASP A 201 -9.79 3.68 -14.60
CA ASP A 201 -9.47 4.69 -15.62
C ASP A 201 -10.24 6.01 -15.39
N SER A 202 -10.73 6.24 -14.17
CA SER A 202 -11.39 7.47 -13.76
C SER A 202 -10.65 8.07 -12.57
N VAL A 203 -10.58 9.39 -12.53
CA VAL A 203 -10.07 10.14 -11.40
C VAL A 203 -11.25 10.65 -10.60
N ILE A 204 -11.42 10.12 -9.40
CA ILE A 204 -12.44 10.55 -8.46
C ILE A 204 -11.82 11.57 -7.51
N TYR A 205 -12.53 12.66 -7.24
CA TYR A 205 -12.06 13.67 -6.32
C TYR A 205 -13.21 14.27 -5.49
N SER A 206 -12.89 14.69 -4.27
CA SER A 206 -13.79 15.41 -3.36
C SER A 206 -13.31 16.83 -3.13
N ARG A 207 -14.18 17.69 -2.59
CA ARG A 207 -13.85 19.07 -2.25
C ARG A 207 -14.09 19.38 -0.79
N ASP A 208 -13.64 20.57 -0.38
CA ASP A 208 -13.96 21.14 0.92
C ASP A 208 -14.99 22.30 0.77
N PRO A 209 -16.20 22.24 1.37
CA PRO A 209 -16.79 21.12 2.09
C PRO A 209 -17.73 20.30 1.17
N ASP A 210 -17.26 19.18 0.66
CA ASP A 210 -18.11 18.15 0.06
C ASP A 210 -18.17 16.96 1.03
N GLU A 211 -19.15 16.92 1.94
CA GLU A 211 -19.30 15.82 2.91
C GLU A 211 -19.81 14.51 2.27
N VAL A 212 -20.44 14.57 1.09
CA VAL A 212 -21.08 13.40 0.43
C VAL A 212 -21.01 13.48 -1.11
N ARG A 213 -20.24 14.41 -1.68
CA ARG A 213 -20.22 14.65 -3.14
C ARG A 213 -18.86 14.33 -3.73
N PHE A 214 -18.82 13.25 -4.49
CA PHE A 214 -17.66 12.88 -5.30
C PHE A 214 -17.90 13.30 -6.74
N ARG A 215 -16.82 13.71 -7.39
CA ARG A 215 -16.82 14.03 -8.81
C ARG A 215 -15.85 13.08 -9.49
N ALA A 216 -16.27 12.51 -10.61
CA ALA A 216 -15.43 11.61 -11.40
C ALA A 216 -15.06 12.28 -12.72
N LEU A 217 -13.79 12.19 -13.08
CA LEU A 217 -13.30 12.42 -14.43
C LEU A 217 -13.02 11.04 -15.03
N THR A 218 -13.90 10.57 -15.90
CA THR A 218 -13.77 9.25 -16.50
C THR A 218 -12.99 9.33 -17.80
N PHE A 219 -11.96 8.48 -17.94
CA PHE A 219 -11.17 8.29 -19.15
C PHE A 219 -11.54 6.99 -19.91
N ASN A 220 -12.75 6.48 -19.61
CA ASN A 220 -13.49 5.33 -20.19
C ASN A 220 -13.31 4.01 -19.40
N PRO A 221 -14.34 3.45 -18.69
CA PRO A 221 -14.15 2.71 -17.44
C PRO A 221 -14.51 1.20 -17.49
N LYS A 222 -14.09 0.43 -16.46
CA LYS A 222 -14.95 -0.54 -15.72
C LYS A 222 -14.25 -1.13 -14.46
N LEU A 223 -14.99 -1.19 -13.36
CA LEU A 223 -14.71 -2.08 -12.23
C LEU A 223 -15.06 -3.50 -12.64
N PHE A 224 -14.59 -4.46 -11.86
CA PHE A 224 -15.34 -5.69 -11.71
C PHE A 224 -16.72 -5.40 -11.08
N GLU A 225 -17.73 -5.39 -11.93
CA GLU A 225 -19.14 -5.48 -11.56
C GLU A 225 -19.77 -6.56 -12.44
N SER A 226 -20.66 -7.35 -11.86
CA SER A 226 -21.49 -8.29 -12.62
C SER A 226 -22.44 -7.55 -13.59
N HIS A 227 -22.68 -6.25 -13.34
CA HIS A 227 -23.55 -5.39 -14.12
C HIS A 227 -22.72 -4.27 -14.79
N PRO A 228 -22.63 -4.22 -16.13
CA PRO A 228 -21.70 -3.33 -16.85
C PRO A 228 -21.97 -1.81 -16.76
N ASN A 229 -22.99 -1.37 -16.01
CA ASN A 229 -23.47 0.02 -16.00
C ASN A 229 -23.48 0.67 -14.60
N THR A 230 -23.13 -0.05 -13.54
CA THR A 230 -23.04 0.55 -12.20
C THR A 230 -21.64 1.19 -12.05
N LEU A 231 -21.51 2.20 -11.17
CA LEU A 231 -20.21 2.73 -10.79
C LEU A 231 -20.13 2.68 -9.28
N ARG A 232 -19.25 1.85 -8.73
CA ARG A 232 -18.93 1.88 -7.30
C ARG A 232 -17.85 2.92 -7.02
N VAL A 233 -17.93 3.59 -5.89
CA VAL A 233 -16.93 4.55 -5.43
C VAL A 233 -16.64 4.24 -3.97
N VAL A 234 -15.38 3.99 -3.67
CA VAL A 234 -14.90 3.87 -2.29
C VAL A 234 -14.24 5.19 -1.94
N SER A 235 -14.82 5.93 -1.00
CA SER A 235 -14.18 7.09 -0.38
C SER A 235 -13.69 6.71 1.00
N ALA A 236 -12.55 7.26 1.38
CA ALA A 236 -12.05 7.20 2.74
C ALA A 236 -11.68 8.62 3.17
N GLU A 237 -12.11 9.00 4.38
CA GLU A 237 -11.99 10.34 4.92
C GLU A 237 -11.39 10.25 6.32
N ILE A 238 -10.46 11.16 6.62
CA ILE A 238 -9.83 11.27 7.93
C ILE A 238 -10.21 12.62 8.51
N PHE A 239 -11.02 12.60 9.56
CA PHE A 239 -11.39 13.79 10.30
C PHE A 239 -10.68 13.79 11.65
N GLN A 240 -9.89 14.82 11.91
CA GLN A 240 -9.12 14.95 13.14
C GLN A 240 -9.56 16.20 13.91
N THR A 241 -9.92 16.00 15.18
CA THR A 241 -10.10 17.08 16.15
C THR A 241 -8.91 17.12 17.10
N SER A 242 -8.97 18.01 18.10
CA SER A 242 -8.01 18.05 19.20
C SER A 242 -8.03 16.80 20.11
N GLU A 243 -9.08 15.97 20.03
CA GLU A 243 -9.31 14.85 20.96
C GLU A 243 -9.44 13.50 20.25
N ARG A 244 -9.88 13.50 18.99
CA ARG A 244 -10.20 12.26 18.26
C ARG A 244 -9.74 12.33 16.82
N VAL A 245 -9.32 11.18 16.32
CA VAL A 245 -9.19 10.93 14.88
C VAL A 245 -10.30 9.97 14.48
N SER A 246 -11.18 10.39 13.59
CA SER A 246 -12.23 9.55 13.01
C SER A 246 -11.90 9.25 11.55
N PHE A 247 -12.05 7.99 11.18
CA PHE A 247 -11.90 7.51 9.83
C PHE A 247 -13.27 7.06 9.34
N THR A 248 -13.72 7.62 8.22
CA THR A 248 -14.99 7.23 7.60
C THR A 248 -14.69 6.67 6.22
N ILE A 249 -15.11 5.43 5.97
CA ILE A 249 -15.05 4.81 4.65
C ILE A 249 -16.49 4.66 4.17
N THR A 250 -16.79 5.23 3.02
CA THR A 250 -18.11 5.15 2.40
C THR A 250 -18.02 4.44 1.07
N ILE A 251 -18.90 3.47 0.87
CA ILE A 251 -19.09 2.78 -0.42
C ILE A 251 -20.38 3.35 -1.02
N VAL A 252 -20.28 3.93 -2.21
CA VAL A 252 -21.41 4.53 -2.93
C VAL A 252 -21.51 3.91 -4.32
N ASP A 253 -22.71 3.47 -4.71
CA ASP A 253 -22.96 2.94 -6.05
C ASP A 253 -23.81 3.90 -6.86
N ASN A 254 -23.50 4.07 -8.13
CA ASN A 254 -24.38 4.69 -9.11
C ASN A 254 -25.27 3.62 -9.73
N ALA A 255 -26.39 3.30 -9.10
CA ALA A 255 -27.33 2.34 -9.68
C ALA A 255 -28.02 3.01 -10.89
N THR A 256 -27.51 2.74 -12.09
CA THR A 256 -28.30 2.99 -13.30
C THR A 256 -29.36 1.90 -13.35
N ILE A 257 -30.60 2.26 -13.06
CA ILE A 257 -31.74 1.37 -13.28
C ILE A 257 -31.74 1.05 -14.78
N PRO A 258 -31.51 -0.21 -15.21
CA PRO A 258 -31.72 -0.54 -16.61
C PRO A 258 -33.17 -0.19 -16.92
N VAL A 259 -33.40 0.60 -17.97
CA VAL A 259 -34.76 0.90 -18.45
C VAL A 259 -35.33 -0.42 -18.96
N THR A 260 -35.89 -1.22 -18.04
CA THR A 260 -36.62 -2.43 -18.39
C THR A 260 -37.87 -1.96 -19.10
N GLY A 261 -37.95 -2.28 -20.39
CA GLY A 261 -38.95 -1.79 -21.32
C GLY A 261 -40.36 -1.88 -20.75
N SER A 262 -40.92 -0.72 -20.39
CA SER A 262 -42.36 -0.52 -20.51
C SER A 262 -42.64 -0.36 -22.00
N GLU A 263 -43.07 -1.44 -22.66
CA GLU A 263 -43.67 -1.41 -24.00
C GLU A 263 -45.06 -0.71 -24.00
N ASP A 264 -45.29 0.24 -23.09
CA ASP A 264 -46.50 1.07 -23.15
C ASP A 264 -46.22 2.28 -24.03
N ASN A 265 -46.80 2.20 -25.23
CA ASN A 265 -46.58 3.02 -26.41
C ASN A 265 -46.99 4.49 -26.31
N ASP A 266 -47.24 5.05 -25.12
CA ASP A 266 -47.85 6.38 -25.04
C ASP A 266 -47.03 7.38 -24.20
N VAL A 267 -46.38 8.24 -24.98
CA VAL A 267 -46.20 9.68 -24.75
C VAL A 267 -44.99 10.15 -23.89
N GLU A 268 -44.23 11.00 -24.59
CA GLU A 268 -43.16 11.91 -24.17
C GLU A 268 -41.75 11.34 -23.96
N GLN A 269 -40.92 11.64 -24.96
CA GLN A 269 -39.46 11.54 -25.00
C GLN A 269 -38.81 12.31 -23.84
N GLN A 270 -38.87 11.76 -22.63
CA GLN A 270 -37.86 12.05 -21.62
C GLN A 270 -36.58 11.36 -22.07
N THR A 271 -35.71 12.15 -22.70
CA THR A 271 -34.31 11.80 -22.93
C THR A 271 -33.65 11.61 -21.57
N THR A 272 -33.78 10.42 -20.99
CA THR A 272 -32.96 9.99 -19.87
C THR A 272 -31.53 9.98 -20.37
N ILE A 273 -30.76 11.00 -19.96
CA ILE A 273 -29.35 11.11 -20.30
C ILE A 273 -28.68 9.83 -19.76
N PRO A 274 -28.05 9.01 -20.63
CA PRO A 274 -27.31 7.85 -20.15
C PRO A 274 -26.28 8.31 -19.12
N GLY A 275 -26.37 7.75 -17.90
CA GLY A 275 -25.51 8.13 -16.76
C GLY A 275 -26.19 8.93 -15.64
N GLN A 276 -27.46 9.30 -15.77
CA GLN A 276 -28.23 9.89 -14.65
C GLN A 276 -28.74 8.81 -13.69
N GLY A 277 -27.83 7.97 -13.18
CA GLY A 277 -28.15 7.01 -12.14
C GLY A 277 -28.28 7.69 -10.77
N VAL A 278 -29.00 7.05 -9.86
CA VAL A 278 -29.14 7.53 -8.48
C VAL A 278 -27.96 6.97 -7.70
N TRP A 279 -27.11 7.88 -7.19
CA TRP A 279 -26.04 7.51 -6.26
C TRP A 279 -26.65 7.07 -4.93
N ARG A 280 -26.31 5.87 -4.49
CA ARG A 280 -26.79 5.28 -3.24
C ARG A 280 -25.61 4.92 -2.36
N GLN A 281 -25.58 5.48 -1.15
CA GLN A 281 -24.62 5.07 -0.13
C GLN A 281 -25.01 3.67 0.37
N ARG A 282 -24.11 2.71 0.16
CA ARG A 282 -24.30 1.29 0.51
C ARG A 282 -23.83 0.98 1.91
N GLU A 283 -22.63 1.44 2.23
CA GLU A 283 -22.02 1.18 3.52
C GLU A 283 -21.26 2.41 3.99
N ARG A 284 -21.25 2.60 5.32
CA ARG A 284 -20.42 3.58 6.00
C ARG A 284 -19.75 2.90 7.17
N ILE A 285 -18.46 2.67 7.03
CA ILE A 285 -17.60 2.14 8.08
C ILE A 285 -16.98 3.35 8.79
N SER A 286 -17.29 3.55 10.06
CA SER A 286 -16.72 4.65 10.85
C SER A 286 -15.90 4.08 11.99
N LYS A 287 -14.63 4.46 12.05
CA LYS A 287 -13.69 4.12 13.11
C LYS A 287 -13.29 5.37 13.86
N TYR A 288 -13.22 5.27 15.18
CA TYR A 288 -12.87 6.37 16.05
C TYR A 288 -11.69 5.93 16.89
N TYR A 289 -10.63 6.73 16.84
CA TYR A 289 -9.48 6.61 17.73
C TYR A 289 -9.57 7.79 18.67
N ASN A 290 -9.94 7.50 19.91
CA ASN A 290 -9.69 8.44 20.98
C ASN A 290 -8.18 8.49 21.11
N GLN A 291 -7.62 9.68 20.98
CA GLN A 291 -6.29 9.86 21.51
C GLN A 291 -6.48 9.82 23.01
N GLU A 292 -6.17 8.67 23.61
CA GLU A 292 -5.68 8.66 24.97
C GLU A 292 -4.40 9.48 24.91
N TYR A 293 -4.58 10.80 24.95
CA TYR A 293 -3.59 11.70 25.47
C TYR A 293 -3.46 11.17 26.89
N GLU A 294 -2.55 10.21 27.12
CA GLU A 294 -1.92 10.14 28.43
C GLU A 294 -1.54 11.60 28.64
N PRO A 295 -2.21 12.33 29.55
CA PRO A 295 -1.68 13.60 29.93
C PRO A 295 -0.34 13.18 30.47
N ASN A 296 0.73 13.32 29.68
CA ASN A 296 2.09 13.21 30.16
C ASN A 296 1.98 13.98 31.46
N GLU A 297 2.04 13.24 32.57
CA GLU A 297 1.88 13.81 33.89
C GLU A 297 3.12 14.69 33.95
N PHE A 298 2.96 15.90 33.49
CA PHE A 298 3.86 16.98 33.71
C PHE A 298 3.61 17.21 35.19
N ILE A 299 4.24 16.37 36.00
CA ILE A 299 4.50 16.58 37.41
C ILE A 299 5.41 17.80 37.40
N GLY A 300 4.77 18.94 37.18
CA GLY A 300 5.37 20.25 37.23
C GLY A 300 5.66 20.53 38.68
N PHE A 301 6.90 20.29 39.08
CA PHE A 301 7.52 20.97 40.22
C PHE A 301 8.06 22.35 39.82
N VAL A 302 7.38 23.08 38.91
CA VAL A 302 7.82 24.42 38.51
C VAL A 302 6.63 25.36 38.33
N ASP A 303 6.43 26.24 39.32
CA ASP A 303 5.46 27.35 39.40
C ASP A 303 5.74 28.48 38.37
N TYR A 304 5.90 28.17 37.08
CA TYR A 304 5.91 29.20 36.04
C TYR A 304 4.65 29.12 35.18
N PRO A 305 3.63 29.98 35.44
CA PRO A 305 2.49 30.12 34.56
C PRO A 305 2.93 30.91 33.32
N SER A 306 3.32 30.21 32.26
CA SER A 306 3.35 30.80 30.91
C SER A 306 2.03 30.47 30.20
N PRO A 307 1.06 31.40 30.13
CA PRO A 307 -0.21 31.18 29.44
C PRO A 307 -0.11 31.14 27.90
N TYR A 308 1.10 31.15 27.32
CA TYR A 308 1.31 31.35 25.88
C TYR A 308 1.99 30.18 25.12
N LEU A 309 2.29 29.05 25.77
CA LEU A 309 3.10 27.99 25.12
C LEU A 309 2.52 26.58 25.22
N ARG A 310 1.21 26.42 25.41
CA ARG A 310 0.55 25.19 24.96
C ARG A 310 0.25 25.30 23.47
N GLU A 311 1.30 25.36 22.65
CA GLU A 311 1.16 24.88 21.28
C GLU A 311 0.83 23.40 21.42
N HIS A 312 -0.46 23.07 21.29
CA HIS A 312 -0.88 21.70 21.10
C HIS A 312 -0.05 21.17 19.94
N THR A 313 0.85 20.23 20.24
CA THR A 313 1.62 19.53 19.22
C THR A 313 0.61 19.03 18.21
N ARG A 314 0.53 19.67 17.05
CA ARG A 314 -0.44 19.30 16.02
C ARG A 314 -0.05 17.89 15.62
N LEU A 315 -0.84 16.94 16.10
CA LEU A 315 -0.67 15.53 15.81
C LEU A 315 -0.71 15.38 14.29
N SER A 316 0.31 14.72 13.74
CA SER A 316 0.40 14.49 12.32
C SER A 316 -0.81 13.68 11.87
N VAL A 317 -1.66 14.29 11.04
CA VAL A 317 -2.76 13.59 10.37
C VAL A 317 -2.13 12.40 9.63
N PRO A 318 -2.56 11.16 9.89
CA PRO A 318 -2.04 10.02 9.15
C PRO A 318 -2.35 10.21 7.67
N LYS A 319 -1.36 9.90 6.82
CA LYS A 319 -1.59 9.95 5.37
C LYS A 319 -2.62 8.88 5.01
N LEU A 320 -3.70 9.27 4.34
CA LEU A 320 -4.62 8.32 3.74
C LEU A 320 -3.94 7.66 2.54
N ILE A 321 -3.89 6.33 2.54
CA ILE A 321 -3.34 5.55 1.44
C ILE A 321 -4.38 4.48 1.10
N ILE A 322 -4.61 4.24 -0.18
CA ILE A 322 -5.50 3.19 -0.65
C ILE A 322 -4.74 2.42 -1.72
N ALA A 323 -4.73 1.09 -1.61
CA ALA A 323 -4.23 0.21 -2.65
C ALA A 323 -5.36 -0.71 -3.11
N SER A 324 -5.49 -0.95 -4.40
CA SER A 324 -6.47 -1.88 -4.96
C SER A 324 -5.82 -2.87 -5.91
N SER A 325 -6.40 -4.06 -6.03
CA SER A 325 -6.00 -5.04 -7.02
C SER A 325 -6.36 -4.56 -8.43
N LEU A 326 -5.76 -5.17 -9.46
CA LEU A 326 -6.02 -4.81 -10.87
C LEU A 326 -7.48 -5.09 -11.25
N SER A 327 -8.00 -6.23 -10.79
CA SER A 327 -9.41 -6.59 -10.92
C SER A 327 -10.34 -5.74 -10.05
N SER A 328 -9.79 -4.88 -9.18
CA SER A 328 -10.53 -4.15 -8.14
C SER A 328 -11.39 -5.04 -7.23
N THR A 329 -11.09 -6.35 -7.20
CA THR A 329 -11.75 -7.30 -6.30
C THR A 329 -11.29 -7.12 -4.87
N SER A 330 -10.19 -6.42 -4.63
CA SER A 330 -9.63 -6.24 -3.30
C SER A 330 -9.11 -4.82 -3.14
N VAL A 331 -9.53 -4.16 -2.06
CA VAL A 331 -9.06 -2.83 -1.68
C VAL A 331 -8.50 -2.88 -0.27
N ILE A 332 -7.32 -2.33 -0.04
CA ILE A 332 -6.68 -2.22 1.27
C ILE A 332 -6.57 -0.76 1.64
N ILE A 333 -7.07 -0.43 2.83
CA ILE A 333 -7.08 0.92 3.39
C ILE A 333 -6.40 0.86 4.76
N PRO A 334 -5.12 1.24 4.86
CA PRO A 334 -4.45 1.41 6.14
C PRO A 334 -5.09 2.54 6.95
N ILE A 335 -5.40 2.23 8.20
CA ILE A 335 -5.97 3.13 9.19
C ILE A 335 -5.02 3.14 10.39
N ASN A 336 -4.10 4.11 10.40
CA ASN A 336 -3.08 4.26 11.44
C ASN A 336 -2.20 3.00 11.58
N TYR A 337 -2.42 2.21 12.63
CA TYR A 337 -1.71 0.96 12.91
C TYR A 337 -2.46 -0.29 12.48
N MET A 338 -3.64 -0.18 11.85
CA MET A 338 -4.39 -1.32 11.32
C MET A 338 -4.65 -1.16 9.83
N PHE A 339 -5.09 -2.19 9.13
CA PHE A 339 -5.58 -2.04 7.77
C PHE A 339 -6.93 -2.73 7.59
N LEU A 340 -7.81 -2.06 6.86
CA LEU A 340 -9.09 -2.58 6.43
C LEU A 340 -8.93 -3.21 5.05
N THR A 341 -9.59 -4.33 4.81
CA THR A 341 -9.70 -4.90 3.46
C THR A 341 -11.16 -5.01 3.05
N LEU A 342 -11.45 -4.60 1.82
CA LEU A 342 -12.74 -4.77 1.18
C LEU A 342 -12.56 -5.73 0.01
N ASP A 343 -13.11 -6.93 0.13
CA ASP A 343 -12.97 -7.99 -0.86
C ASP A 343 -14.31 -8.27 -1.55
N TYR A 344 -14.40 -7.96 -2.83
CA TYR A 344 -15.57 -8.19 -3.67
C TYR A 344 -15.50 -9.57 -4.33
N THR A 345 -16.59 -10.32 -4.25
CA THR A 345 -16.72 -11.66 -4.82
C THR A 345 -18.14 -11.91 -5.34
N THR A 346 -18.25 -12.73 -6.39
CA THR A 346 -19.54 -13.24 -6.89
C THR A 346 -19.90 -14.60 -6.30
N ASP A 347 -19.03 -15.18 -5.46
CA ASP A 347 -19.30 -16.47 -4.84
C ASP A 347 -20.26 -16.32 -3.65
N LEU A 348 -21.56 -16.43 -3.96
CA LEU A 348 -22.64 -16.39 -2.97
C LEU A 348 -22.60 -17.55 -1.97
N SER A 349 -21.83 -18.62 -2.22
CA SER A 349 -21.70 -19.70 -1.25
C SER A 349 -21.10 -19.22 0.07
N LEU A 350 -20.34 -18.12 0.04
CA LEU A 350 -19.70 -17.51 1.20
C LEU A 350 -20.68 -16.86 2.17
N ILE A 351 -21.89 -16.49 1.73
CA ILE A 351 -22.92 -15.78 2.53
C ILE A 351 -23.25 -16.52 3.84
N ASN A 352 -23.31 -17.84 3.79
CA ASN A 352 -23.74 -18.66 4.92
C ASN A 352 -22.61 -18.91 5.95
N THR A 353 -21.44 -18.30 5.77
CA THR A 353 -20.32 -18.46 6.69
C THR A 353 -20.31 -17.41 7.80
N ILE A 354 -19.66 -17.76 8.92
CA ILE A 354 -19.55 -16.94 10.14
C ILE A 354 -18.94 -15.54 9.84
N ALA A 355 -18.20 -15.39 8.75
CA ALA A 355 -17.59 -14.14 8.32
C ALA A 355 -18.57 -13.13 7.71
N THR A 356 -19.78 -13.55 7.31
CA THR A 356 -20.77 -12.71 6.66
C THR A 356 -22.08 -12.74 7.43
N THR A 357 -22.30 -11.74 8.29
CA THR A 357 -23.67 -11.42 8.66
C THR A 357 -24.39 -10.95 7.38
N GLY A 358 -25.66 -11.33 7.19
CA GLY A 358 -26.45 -10.96 6.01
C GLY A 358 -26.61 -9.45 5.73
N LYS A 359 -25.96 -8.60 6.53
CA LYS A 359 -25.78 -7.16 6.33
C LYS A 359 -24.87 -6.81 5.15
N HIS A 360 -24.01 -7.74 4.70
CA HIS A 360 -23.03 -7.49 3.62
C HIS A 360 -23.48 -7.96 2.24
N LEU A 361 -24.72 -8.45 2.13
CA LEU A 361 -25.35 -8.81 0.87
C LEU A 361 -25.81 -7.56 0.14
N TYR A 362 -25.39 -7.40 -1.12
CA TYR A 362 -26.01 -6.41 -1.98
C TYR A 362 -27.48 -6.80 -2.18
N ARG A 363 -28.38 -5.88 -1.89
CA ARG A 363 -29.79 -6.00 -2.25
C ARG A 363 -30.12 -4.90 -3.23
N ASP A 364 -30.92 -5.24 -4.23
CA ASP A 364 -31.58 -4.20 -4.98
C ASP A 364 -32.56 -3.49 -4.03
N ASP A 365 -32.57 -2.15 -4.01
CA ASP A 365 -33.52 -1.40 -3.18
C ASP A 365 -34.84 -1.17 -3.92
N SER A 366 -35.01 -1.74 -5.12
CA SER A 366 -36.34 -1.90 -5.73
C SER A 366 -37.23 -2.64 -4.73
N PRO A 367 -38.23 -2.01 -4.09
CA PRO A 367 -39.08 -2.69 -3.13
C PRO A 367 -39.77 -3.82 -3.89
N GLY A 368 -39.38 -5.05 -3.58
CA GLY A 368 -40.16 -6.20 -4.02
C GLY A 368 -41.49 -6.09 -3.31
N LYS A 369 -42.61 -6.28 -4.00
CA LYS A 369 -43.88 -6.50 -3.32
C LYS A 369 -44.09 -7.99 -3.23
N ASP A 370 -44.30 -8.51 -2.02
CA ASP A 370 -44.83 -9.87 -1.85
C ASP A 370 -46.22 -9.91 -2.52
N PRO A 371 -46.74 -11.06 -2.99
CA PRO A 371 -48.16 -11.27 -3.30
C PRO A 371 -49.18 -10.65 -2.33
N THR A 372 -48.81 -10.36 -1.07
CA THR A 372 -49.65 -9.67 -0.08
C THR A 372 -49.62 -8.14 -0.19
N GLY A 373 -48.71 -7.57 -1.00
CA GLY A 373 -48.49 -6.13 -1.14
C GLY A 373 -47.50 -5.55 -0.12
N ASP A 374 -46.93 -6.37 0.75
CA ASP A 374 -45.93 -5.95 1.73
C ASP A 374 -44.57 -5.72 1.06
N ASP A 375 -43.84 -4.70 1.54
CA ASP A 375 -42.50 -4.37 1.05
C ASP A 375 -41.50 -5.46 1.48
N LEU A 376 -41.16 -6.34 0.53
CA LEU A 376 -40.03 -7.24 0.63
C LEU A 376 -38.74 -6.48 0.30
N PRO A 377 -37.62 -6.81 0.98
CA PRO A 377 -36.31 -6.39 0.51
C PRO A 377 -36.14 -6.84 -0.93
N GLY A 378 -35.64 -5.96 -1.81
CA GLY A 378 -35.42 -6.34 -3.19
C GLY A 378 -34.43 -7.51 -3.31
N PRO A 379 -34.40 -8.16 -4.48
CA PRO A 379 -33.60 -9.36 -4.69
C PRO A 379 -32.13 -9.10 -4.35
N ALA A 380 -31.49 -10.08 -3.70
CA ALA A 380 -30.06 -10.02 -3.47
C ALA A 380 -29.33 -10.02 -4.82
N LEU A 381 -28.48 -9.02 -5.06
CA LEU A 381 -27.57 -9.02 -6.20
C LEU A 381 -26.54 -10.15 -6.01
N PRO A 382 -26.02 -10.74 -7.10
CA PRO A 382 -25.04 -11.81 -7.06
C PRO A 382 -23.63 -11.28 -6.73
N GLU A 383 -23.54 -10.34 -5.80
CA GLU A 383 -22.31 -9.70 -5.35
C GLU A 383 -22.29 -9.69 -3.82
N LEU A 384 -21.12 -9.97 -3.29
CA LEU A 384 -20.81 -9.95 -1.87
C LEU A 384 -19.52 -9.15 -1.69
N TYR A 385 -19.46 -8.31 -0.66
CA TYR A 385 -18.21 -7.76 -0.20
C TYR A 385 -17.90 -8.28 1.20
N LEU A 386 -16.62 -8.53 1.46
CA LEU A 386 -16.12 -8.96 2.75
C LEU A 386 -15.26 -7.83 3.31
N CYS A 387 -15.71 -7.29 4.42
CA CYS A 387 -14.95 -6.31 5.18
C CYS A 387 -14.13 -7.06 6.24
N SER A 388 -12.81 -7.06 6.13
CA SER A 388 -11.93 -7.64 7.14
C SER A 388 -11.05 -6.59 7.78
N GLU A 389 -10.97 -6.61 9.11
CA GLU A 389 -10.09 -5.74 9.88
C GLU A 389 -8.90 -6.54 10.36
N GLN A 390 -7.70 -6.04 10.07
CA GLN A 390 -6.47 -6.71 10.45
C GLN A 390 -5.53 -5.78 11.18
N LEU A 391 -5.00 -6.29 12.30
CA LEU A 391 -3.89 -5.68 12.99
C LEU A 391 -2.60 -6.24 12.40
N PRO A 392 -1.68 -5.41 11.89
CA PRO A 392 -0.33 -5.84 11.68
C PRO A 392 0.27 -6.24 13.02
N MET A 393 0.36 -7.55 13.26
CA MET A 393 0.97 -8.11 14.46
C MET A 393 2.50 -7.95 14.44
N VAL A 394 2.99 -6.72 14.28
CA VAL A 394 4.37 -6.39 14.61
C VAL A 394 4.39 -6.18 16.11
N GLU A 395 4.89 -7.19 16.83
CA GLU A 395 4.85 -7.27 18.29
C GLU A 395 5.15 -5.93 18.98
N GLY A 396 4.17 -5.43 19.74
CA GLY A 396 4.42 -4.56 20.89
C GLY A 396 4.26 -3.05 20.73
N ASN A 397 3.92 -2.49 19.57
CA ASN A 397 3.69 -1.04 19.44
C ASN A 397 2.65 -0.68 18.38
N ASP A 398 1.94 0.44 18.58
CA ASP A 398 1.09 1.07 17.57
C ASP A 398 1.96 1.65 16.45
N VAL A 399 2.37 0.79 15.52
CA VAL A 399 3.25 1.19 14.42
C VAL A 399 2.41 1.74 13.27
N GLN A 400 2.57 3.04 12.99
CA GLN A 400 1.88 3.68 11.86
C GLN A 400 2.31 3.06 10.52
N ILE A 401 1.33 2.72 9.69
CA ILE A 401 1.52 2.30 8.30
C ILE A 401 1.72 3.56 7.44
N THR A 402 2.85 3.63 6.75
CA THR A 402 3.26 4.77 5.91
C THR A 402 3.23 4.47 4.41
N GLY A 403 2.96 3.22 4.02
CA GLY A 403 2.84 2.79 2.63
C GLY A 403 2.12 1.46 2.52
N VAL A 404 1.38 1.26 1.44
CA VAL A 404 0.75 -0.03 1.10
C VAL A 404 0.90 -0.27 -0.39
N GLU A 405 1.15 -1.52 -0.76
CA GLU A 405 1.14 -1.99 -2.15
C GLU A 405 0.44 -3.34 -2.20
N LEU A 406 -0.40 -3.54 -3.19
CA LEU A 406 -1.19 -4.76 -3.43
C LEU A 406 -0.88 -5.28 -4.83
N ASN A 407 -0.70 -6.60 -4.99
CA ASN A 407 -0.48 -7.18 -6.32
C ASN A 407 -1.76 -7.14 -7.17
N ALA A 408 -1.59 -7.36 -8.47
CA ALA A 408 -2.67 -7.34 -9.45
C ALA A 408 -3.83 -8.29 -9.08
N GLU A 409 -3.52 -9.46 -8.52
CA GLU A 409 -4.50 -10.48 -8.14
C GLU A 409 -5.16 -10.22 -6.76
N GLY A 410 -4.65 -9.27 -5.98
CA GLY A 410 -5.14 -9.00 -4.63
C GLY A 410 -4.84 -10.12 -3.61
N SER A 411 -3.80 -10.93 -3.85
CA SER A 411 -3.39 -12.07 -3.01
C SER A 411 -2.13 -11.83 -2.17
N ILE A 412 -1.36 -10.78 -2.48
CA ILE A 412 -0.15 -10.35 -1.77
C ILE A 412 -0.28 -8.86 -1.44
N ALA A 413 -0.17 -8.52 -0.16
CA ALA A 413 -0.14 -7.15 0.30
C ALA A 413 1.18 -6.88 1.03
N THR A 414 1.76 -5.72 0.77
CA THR A 414 2.96 -5.25 1.48
C THR A 414 2.68 -3.93 2.15
N LEU A 415 3.04 -3.83 3.42
CA LEU A 415 2.82 -2.66 4.25
C LEU A 415 4.18 -2.12 4.69
N ARG A 416 4.44 -0.84 4.44
CA ARG A 416 5.60 -0.12 4.96
C ARG A 416 5.21 0.56 6.26
N THR A 417 6.01 0.39 7.30
CA THR A 417 5.81 1.03 8.60
C THR A 417 6.57 2.34 8.75
N GLN A 418 6.32 3.11 9.81
CA GLN A 418 7.11 4.29 10.17
C GLN A 418 8.57 3.98 10.52
N TYR A 419 8.85 2.73 10.91
CA TYR A 419 10.21 2.23 11.18
C TYR A 419 10.90 1.68 9.93
N ASN A 420 10.30 1.87 8.75
CA ASN A 420 10.76 1.34 7.46
C ASN A 420 10.79 -0.20 7.39
N ASP A 421 10.07 -0.87 8.28
CA ASP A 421 9.81 -2.30 8.11
C ASP A 421 8.84 -2.49 6.94
N ILE A 422 9.04 -3.55 6.18
CA ILE A 422 8.08 -4.00 5.17
C ILE A 422 7.49 -5.33 5.63
N VAL A 423 6.20 -5.30 5.90
CA VAL A 423 5.42 -6.44 6.39
C VAL A 423 4.67 -7.04 5.20
N ILE A 424 4.81 -8.35 4.96
CA ILE A 424 4.29 -9.01 3.76
C ILE A 424 3.22 -10.01 4.14
N TYR A 425 1.99 -9.71 3.73
CA TYR A 425 0.81 -10.54 3.87
C TYR A 425 0.55 -11.33 2.60
N LYS A 426 0.15 -12.58 2.78
CA LYS A 426 -0.25 -13.46 1.69
C LYS A 426 -1.60 -14.10 2.02
N ARG A 427 -2.36 -14.44 0.99
CA ARG A 427 -3.60 -15.22 1.09
C ARG A 427 -3.87 -16.00 -0.19
N GLY A 428 -4.87 -16.88 -0.14
CA GLY A 428 -5.31 -17.68 -1.28
C GLY A 428 -4.18 -18.47 -1.93
N SER A 429 -4.08 -18.43 -3.25
CA SER A 429 -3.05 -19.14 -4.02
C SER A 429 -1.62 -18.64 -3.77
N ALA A 430 -1.45 -17.39 -3.32
CA ALA A 430 -0.14 -16.83 -3.00
C ALA A 430 0.39 -17.30 -1.64
N ASP A 431 -0.47 -17.89 -0.82
CA ASP A 431 -0.13 -18.48 0.47
C ASP A 431 -0.13 -20.01 0.38
N PRO A 432 0.88 -20.65 -0.25
CA PRO A 432 0.94 -22.10 -0.27
C PRO A 432 1.00 -22.59 1.18
N LEU A 433 0.04 -23.45 1.55
CA LEU A 433 -0.14 -23.97 2.91
C LEU A 433 1.13 -24.63 3.49
N ASP A 434 2.08 -25.00 2.62
CA ASP A 434 3.36 -25.64 2.94
C ASP A 434 4.59 -24.72 2.78
N GLY A 435 4.39 -23.39 2.71
CA GLY A 435 5.48 -22.43 2.69
C GLY A 435 6.41 -22.55 3.92
N PRO A 436 7.67 -22.10 3.82
CA PRO A 436 8.66 -22.20 4.90
C PRO A 436 8.10 -21.57 6.18
N ARG A 437 7.68 -22.42 7.12
CA ARG A 437 7.12 -21.98 8.39
C ARG A 437 8.17 -21.18 9.17
N ARG A 438 7.71 -20.20 9.95
CA ARG A 438 8.46 -19.74 11.14
C ARG A 438 8.94 -21.00 11.85
N LEU A 439 10.22 -21.08 12.20
CA LEU A 439 10.65 -22.19 13.05
C LEU A 439 9.83 -22.02 14.32
N PRO A 440 9.08 -23.06 14.75
CA PRO A 440 8.24 -22.91 15.92
C PRO A 440 9.12 -22.34 17.03
N SER A 441 8.68 -21.23 17.61
CA SER A 441 9.40 -20.63 18.74
C SER A 441 9.60 -21.69 19.82
N VAL A 442 10.57 -21.51 20.72
CA VAL A 442 10.75 -22.47 21.83
C VAL A 442 9.43 -22.67 22.59
N TRP A 443 8.59 -21.63 22.66
CA TRP A 443 7.24 -21.69 23.21
C TRP A 443 6.27 -22.49 22.34
N GLU A 444 6.25 -22.28 21.02
CA GLU A 444 5.38 -23.06 20.11
C GLU A 444 5.78 -24.54 20.06
N LEU A 445 7.07 -24.87 20.16
CA LEU A 445 7.55 -26.25 20.32
C LEU A 445 7.13 -26.84 21.66
N LEU A 446 7.14 -26.03 22.72
CA LEU A 446 6.67 -26.43 24.04
C LEU A 446 5.15 -26.64 24.02
N ASP A 447 4.40 -25.74 23.39
CA ASP A 447 2.94 -25.83 23.22
C ASP A 447 2.57 -27.01 22.33
N GLU A 448 3.32 -27.30 21.26
CA GLU A 448 3.16 -28.50 20.44
C GLU A 448 3.42 -29.78 21.25
N GLN A 449 4.47 -29.80 22.08
CA GLN A 449 4.73 -30.93 22.99
C GLN A 449 3.67 -31.06 24.11
N LEU A 450 3.06 -29.96 24.50
CA LEU A 450 2.02 -29.90 25.53
C LEU A 450 0.61 -30.04 24.95
N ASP A 451 0.46 -30.19 23.63
CA ASP A 451 -0.81 -30.22 22.89
C ASP A 451 -1.69 -28.97 23.12
N ILE A 452 -1.05 -27.82 23.34
CA ILE A 452 -1.66 -26.48 23.49
C ILE A 452 -1.69 -25.75 22.14
N GLY A 453 -1.33 -26.43 21.04
CA GLY A 453 -1.15 -25.84 19.72
C GLY A 453 -2.37 -25.11 19.16
N ASP A 454 -2.10 -24.08 18.36
CA ASP A 454 -3.10 -23.24 17.70
C ASP A 454 -4.07 -24.11 16.86
N PRO A 455 -5.39 -24.08 17.11
CA PRO A 455 -6.35 -24.97 16.47
C PRO A 455 -6.45 -24.80 14.94
N VAL A 456 -5.83 -23.76 14.38
CA VAL A 456 -5.96 -23.36 12.97
C VAL A 456 -5.28 -24.34 12.00
N ASP A 457 -4.14 -24.91 12.39
CA ASP A 457 -3.34 -25.80 11.52
C ASP A 457 -3.81 -27.25 11.55
N ALA A 458 -4.19 -27.75 12.74
CA ALA A 458 -4.88 -29.04 12.87
C ALA A 458 -6.21 -29.03 12.07
N LEU A 459 -6.91 -27.89 12.08
CA LEU A 459 -8.11 -27.68 11.31
C LEU A 459 -7.83 -27.71 9.79
N ALA A 460 -6.71 -27.17 9.30
CA ALA A 460 -6.36 -27.19 7.88
C ALA A 460 -6.22 -28.63 7.35
N GLY A 461 -5.52 -29.51 8.08
CA GLY A 461 -5.40 -30.93 7.73
C GLY A 461 -6.74 -31.66 7.72
N SER A 462 -7.64 -31.33 8.66
CA SER A 462 -8.99 -31.92 8.69
C SER A 462 -9.89 -31.43 7.55
N ILE A 463 -9.78 -30.15 7.16
CA ILE A 463 -10.57 -29.56 6.08
C ILE A 463 -10.21 -30.23 4.76
N ARG A 464 -8.91 -30.41 4.48
CA ARG A 464 -8.45 -31.07 3.25
C ARG A 464 -9.05 -32.46 3.07
N ARG A 465 -9.04 -33.29 4.13
CA ARG A 465 -9.68 -34.62 4.11
C ARG A 465 -11.19 -34.55 3.88
N ARG A 466 -11.87 -33.53 4.41
CA ARG A 466 -13.32 -33.34 4.19
C ARG A 466 -13.64 -32.85 2.77
N ILE A 467 -12.79 -32.01 2.17
CA ILE A 467 -12.92 -31.59 0.77
C ILE A 467 -12.75 -32.80 -0.16
N GLU A 468 -11.75 -33.64 0.10
CA GLU A 468 -11.55 -34.90 -0.63
C GLU A 468 -12.75 -35.85 -0.48
N ALA A 469 -13.44 -35.79 0.67
CA ALA A 469 -14.71 -36.49 0.90
C ALA A 469 -15.94 -35.80 0.27
N GLY A 470 -15.78 -34.67 -0.41
CA GLY A 470 -16.85 -33.96 -1.13
C GLY A 470 -17.77 -33.10 -0.24
N ASP A 471 -17.37 -32.79 1.00
CA ASP A 471 -18.19 -31.97 1.90
C ASP A 471 -18.26 -30.50 1.42
N PRO A 472 -19.45 -29.98 1.05
CA PRO A 472 -19.60 -28.62 0.55
C PRO A 472 -19.23 -27.57 1.61
N SER A 473 -19.42 -27.87 2.90
CA SER A 473 -19.06 -26.95 3.99
C SER A 473 -17.54 -26.75 4.11
N ALA A 474 -16.77 -27.79 3.77
CA ALA A 474 -15.32 -27.74 3.79
C ALA A 474 -14.76 -26.86 2.66
N ARG A 475 -15.40 -26.87 1.48
CA ARG A 475 -15.06 -25.97 0.37
C ARG A 475 -15.33 -24.51 0.71
N THR A 476 -16.48 -24.21 1.32
CA THR A 476 -16.80 -22.85 1.74
C THR A 476 -15.83 -22.36 2.82
N LEU A 477 -15.45 -23.23 3.76
CA LEU A 477 -14.45 -22.88 4.79
C LEU A 477 -13.06 -22.64 4.19
N GLU A 478 -12.66 -23.42 3.18
CA GLU A 478 -11.42 -23.19 2.43
C GLU A 478 -11.45 -21.86 1.67
N ALA A 479 -12.58 -21.53 1.03
CA ALA A 479 -12.75 -20.25 0.35
C ALA A 479 -12.67 -19.06 1.33
N VAL A 480 -13.27 -19.16 2.51
CA VAL A 480 -13.12 -18.15 3.58
C VAL A 480 -11.67 -18.05 4.05
N LYS A 481 -10.99 -19.19 4.27
CA LYS A 481 -9.57 -19.20 4.64
C LYS A 481 -8.67 -18.59 3.56
N ALA A 482 -9.00 -18.79 2.28
CA ALA A 482 -8.29 -18.20 1.16
C ALA A 482 -8.40 -16.67 1.13
N LEU A 483 -9.40 -16.09 1.76
CA LEU A 483 -9.59 -14.64 1.85
C LEU A 483 -8.87 -14.02 3.06
N GLN A 484 -8.54 -14.82 4.08
CA GLN A 484 -7.86 -14.37 5.28
C GLN A 484 -6.39 -14.06 4.98
N TRP A 485 -5.97 -12.81 5.19
CA TRP A 485 -4.56 -12.47 5.12
C TRP A 485 -3.77 -13.07 6.27
N ARG A 486 -2.58 -13.55 5.95
CA ARG A 486 -1.63 -14.11 6.89
C ARG A 486 -0.30 -13.42 6.74
N LEU A 487 0.26 -12.96 7.85
CA LEU A 487 1.61 -12.42 7.89
C LEU A 487 2.60 -13.55 7.63
N ARG A 488 3.32 -13.49 6.51
CA ARG A 488 4.27 -14.55 6.11
C ARG A 488 5.72 -14.12 6.19
N MET A 489 6.03 -12.87 5.84
CA MET A 489 7.41 -12.41 5.80
C MET A 489 7.54 -10.99 6.30
N MET A 490 8.74 -10.62 6.73
CA MET A 490 9.06 -9.26 7.16
C MET A 490 10.47 -8.89 6.74
N ILE A 491 10.62 -7.76 6.07
CA ILE A 491 11.91 -7.10 5.86
C ILE A 491 12.03 -6.04 6.95
N LYS A 492 12.93 -6.27 7.90
CA LYS A 492 13.17 -5.29 8.98
C LYS A 492 13.89 -4.06 8.42
N GLY A 493 13.41 -2.87 8.76
CA GLY A 493 14.24 -1.69 8.80
C GLY A 493 15.22 -1.85 9.96
N GLU A 494 16.53 -1.83 9.72
CA GLU A 494 17.46 -2.04 10.83
C GLU A 494 17.36 -0.89 11.84
N TRP A 495 17.20 -1.26 13.11
CA TRP A 495 17.29 -0.35 14.24
C TRP A 495 18.77 -0.03 14.51
N GLY A 496 19.17 1.23 14.32
CA GLY A 496 20.48 1.73 14.75
C GLY A 496 21.60 1.77 13.70
N GLY A 497 21.30 1.46 12.43
CA GLY A 497 22.18 1.74 11.29
C GLY A 497 21.71 2.95 10.48
N VAL A 498 22.60 3.59 9.71
CA VAL A 498 22.23 4.57 8.67
C VAL A 498 21.65 3.81 7.48
N ILE A 499 20.58 3.02 7.69
CA ILE A 499 19.88 2.40 6.58
C ILE A 499 19.08 3.48 5.87
N PRO A 500 19.26 3.60 4.54
CA PRO A 500 18.49 4.55 3.77
C PRO A 500 17.00 4.18 3.81
N ASN A 501 16.17 5.19 4.06
CA ASN A 501 14.72 5.05 4.21
C ASN A 501 14.11 4.45 2.93
N VAL A 502 13.14 3.54 3.06
CA VAL A 502 12.39 3.01 1.92
C VAL A 502 11.55 4.15 1.33
N LEU A 503 11.86 4.58 0.11
CA LEU A 503 11.14 5.64 -0.59
C LEU A 503 9.83 5.12 -1.19
N ALA A 504 9.93 4.02 -1.93
CA ALA A 504 8.82 3.41 -2.65
C ALA A 504 9.02 1.89 -2.74
N MET A 505 7.92 1.18 -2.92
CA MET A 505 7.90 -0.26 -3.14
C MET A 505 6.92 -0.60 -4.27
N LYS A 506 7.22 -1.64 -5.04
CA LYS A 506 6.34 -2.14 -6.10
C LYS A 506 6.33 -3.67 -6.10
N LEU A 507 5.13 -4.24 -6.20
CA LEU A 507 4.95 -5.67 -6.43
C LEU A 507 4.94 -5.95 -7.94
N TRP A 508 5.62 -7.00 -8.35
CA TRP A 508 5.69 -7.45 -9.73
C TRP A 508 5.47 -8.96 -9.82
N ASN A 509 4.54 -9.39 -10.65
CA ASN A 509 4.31 -10.80 -10.93
C ASN A 509 4.98 -11.17 -12.25
N ALA A 510 6.05 -11.97 -12.19
CA ALA A 510 6.77 -12.47 -13.36
C ALA A 510 6.33 -13.89 -13.78
N THR A 511 5.22 -14.40 -13.23
CA THR A 511 4.74 -15.75 -13.50
C THR A 511 4.29 -15.86 -14.95
N LYS A 512 4.89 -16.78 -15.71
CA LYS A 512 4.47 -17.07 -17.09
C LYS A 512 3.39 -18.15 -17.09
N PRO A 513 2.50 -18.17 -18.11
CA PRO A 513 1.57 -19.28 -18.30
C PRO A 513 2.33 -20.60 -18.42
N GLY A 514 2.09 -21.53 -17.50
CA GLY A 514 2.74 -22.84 -17.44
C GLY A 514 3.90 -22.95 -16.45
N ASP A 515 4.30 -21.86 -15.80
CA ASP A 515 5.24 -21.95 -14.69
C ASP A 515 4.61 -22.74 -13.54
N ALA A 516 5.35 -23.72 -13.02
CA ALA A 516 4.87 -24.58 -11.94
C ALA A 516 4.66 -23.81 -10.62
N PHE A 517 5.38 -22.69 -10.45
CA PHE A 517 5.34 -21.87 -9.26
C PHE A 517 5.24 -20.40 -9.63
N PRO A 518 4.46 -19.61 -8.86
CA PRO A 518 4.41 -18.18 -9.07
C PRO A 518 5.78 -17.55 -8.81
N SER A 519 6.11 -16.47 -9.51
CA SER A 519 7.34 -15.71 -9.33
C SER A 519 6.99 -14.25 -9.02
N ASN A 520 6.68 -13.97 -7.75
CA ASN A 520 6.37 -12.61 -7.31
C ASN A 520 7.60 -11.95 -6.72
N TYR A 521 7.89 -10.75 -7.22
CA TYR A 521 8.99 -9.92 -6.77
C TYR A 521 8.47 -8.70 -6.03
N LEU A 522 9.12 -8.35 -4.94
CA LEU A 522 8.99 -7.05 -4.30
C LEU A 522 10.24 -6.23 -4.62
N ILE A 523 10.03 -5.10 -5.28
CA ILE A 523 11.08 -4.13 -5.59
C ILE A 523 10.99 -3.01 -4.56
N VAL A 524 12.11 -2.69 -3.95
CA VAL A 524 12.22 -1.68 -2.90
C VAL A 524 13.26 -0.66 -3.32
N VAL A 525 12.85 0.60 -3.45
CA VAL A 525 13.76 1.72 -3.72
C VAL A 525 14.01 2.46 -2.42
N ARG A 526 15.28 2.68 -2.08
CA ARG A 526 15.72 3.36 -0.86
C ARG A 526 16.19 4.79 -1.13
N SER A 527 16.36 5.57 -0.06
CA SER A 527 16.64 7.01 -0.13
C SER A 527 18.02 7.37 -0.68
N ASP A 528 18.94 6.41 -0.67
CA ASP A 528 20.25 6.52 -1.32
C ASP A 528 20.18 6.21 -2.83
N GLY A 529 19.03 5.80 -3.35
CA GLY A 529 18.86 5.35 -4.73
C GLY A 529 19.13 3.86 -4.95
N SER A 530 19.55 3.13 -3.92
CA SER A 530 19.70 1.68 -4.02
C SER A 530 18.34 1.02 -4.26
N VAL A 531 18.37 -0.03 -5.07
CA VAL A 531 17.21 -0.84 -5.43
C VAL A 531 17.48 -2.26 -4.99
N ALA A 532 16.56 -2.81 -4.19
CA ALA A 532 16.58 -4.19 -3.77
C ALA A 532 15.38 -4.94 -4.36
N SER A 533 15.62 -6.12 -4.90
CA SER A 533 14.58 -7.03 -5.38
C SER A 533 14.54 -8.27 -4.49
N TYR A 534 13.34 -8.64 -4.06
CA TYR A 534 13.09 -9.77 -3.18
C TYR A 534 12.14 -10.75 -3.85
N LEU A 535 12.50 -12.02 -3.91
CA LEU A 535 11.60 -13.09 -4.36
C LEU A 535 10.72 -13.52 -3.19
N LEU A 536 9.40 -13.45 -3.35
CA LEU A 536 8.44 -13.65 -2.26
C LEU A 536 8.09 -15.12 -2.03
N GLU A 537 8.39 -16.01 -2.96
CA GLU A 537 8.15 -17.46 -2.84
C GLU A 537 9.28 -18.19 -2.14
N SER A 538 10.45 -17.56 -2.04
CA SER A 538 11.62 -18.13 -1.39
C SER A 538 12.00 -17.28 -0.20
N THR A 539 12.35 -17.92 0.91
CA THR A 539 12.93 -17.23 2.07
C THR A 539 14.45 -17.28 1.99
N GLU A 540 15.13 -16.29 2.56
CA GLU A 540 16.57 -16.39 2.75
C GLU A 540 16.90 -17.68 3.53
N PRO A 541 17.97 -18.40 3.13
CA PRO A 541 18.41 -19.54 3.90
C PRO A 541 18.70 -19.07 5.32
N LYS A 542 18.01 -19.67 6.29
CA LYS A 542 18.23 -19.35 7.70
C LYS A 542 19.71 -19.65 8.00
N LEU A 543 20.51 -18.62 8.21
CA LEU A 543 21.81 -18.81 8.84
C LEU A 543 21.57 -19.56 10.14
N ALA A 544 22.38 -20.59 10.41
CA ALA A 544 22.19 -21.46 11.56
C ALA A 544 21.99 -20.61 12.82
N VAL A 545 20.83 -20.79 13.47
CA VAL A 545 20.46 -20.10 14.72
C VAL A 545 21.42 -20.59 15.79
N GLY A 546 22.54 -19.89 15.91
CA GLY A 546 23.63 -20.25 16.79
C GLY A 546 24.48 -19.03 17.03
N LEU A 547 25.23 -19.05 18.13
CA LEU A 547 26.13 -17.96 18.52
C LEU A 547 27.02 -17.52 17.35
N LEU A 548 27.50 -18.46 16.53
CA LEU A 548 28.31 -18.14 15.35
C LEU A 548 27.53 -17.34 14.31
N GLY A 549 26.28 -17.70 14.00
CA GLY A 549 25.43 -16.95 13.05
C GLY A 549 25.13 -15.54 13.57
N PHE A 550 24.83 -15.40 14.85
CA PHE A 550 24.63 -14.10 15.51
C PHE A 550 25.90 -13.24 15.49
N VAL A 551 27.03 -13.81 15.90
CA VAL A 551 28.33 -13.15 15.92
C VAL A 551 28.71 -12.74 14.49
N LEU A 552 28.62 -13.64 13.51
CA LEU A 552 28.92 -13.32 12.11
C LEU A 552 28.03 -12.19 11.60
N ARG A 553 26.72 -12.20 11.89
CA ARG A 553 25.81 -11.13 11.46
C ARG A 553 26.13 -9.78 12.12
N LYS A 554 26.37 -9.74 13.43
CA LYS A 554 26.74 -8.51 14.15
C LYS A 554 28.13 -8.01 13.76
N TRP A 555 29.07 -8.91 13.53
CA TRP A 555 30.41 -8.57 13.08
C TRP A 555 30.43 -8.16 11.61
N GLU A 556 29.60 -8.73 10.75
CA GLU A 556 29.45 -8.27 9.36
C GLU A 556 29.00 -6.80 9.31
N ILE A 557 28.08 -6.39 10.19
CA ILE A 557 27.71 -4.98 10.36
C ILE A 557 28.94 -4.14 10.77
N HIS A 558 29.77 -4.62 11.70
CA HIS A 558 30.97 -3.92 12.14
C HIS A 558 32.07 -3.88 11.08
N PHE A 559 32.24 -4.94 10.29
CA PHE A 559 33.18 -4.98 9.17
C PHE A 559 32.71 -4.06 8.04
N ARG A 560 31.42 -4.06 7.68
CA ARG A 560 30.88 -3.13 6.68
C ARG A 560 31.02 -1.68 7.14
N ALA A 561 30.72 -1.38 8.40
CA ALA A 561 30.94 -0.05 8.98
C ALA A 561 32.42 0.32 9.02
N GLY A 562 33.30 -0.61 9.40
CA GLY A 562 34.75 -0.40 9.45
C GLY A 562 35.36 -0.16 8.07
N VAL A 563 34.94 -0.92 7.05
CA VAL A 563 35.36 -0.74 5.65
C VAL A 563 34.84 0.59 5.10
N ALA A 564 33.61 0.99 5.41
CA ALA A 564 33.08 2.29 5.01
C ALA A 564 33.87 3.46 5.63
N VAL A 565 34.26 3.35 6.91
CA VAL A 565 35.11 4.34 7.59
C VAL A 565 36.52 4.37 6.99
N LEU A 566 37.11 3.21 6.71
CA LEU A 566 38.41 3.11 6.04
C LEU A 566 38.38 3.72 4.62
N ASN A 567 37.31 3.51 3.87
CA ASN A 567 37.13 4.11 2.55
C ASN A 567 36.96 5.64 2.63
N ASP A 568 36.17 6.18 3.58
CA ASP A 568 36.06 7.63 3.79
C ASP A 568 37.40 8.25 4.24
N ILE A 569 38.20 7.54 5.04
CA ILE A 569 39.56 7.98 5.40
C ILE A 569 40.47 7.98 4.18
N CYS A 570 40.46 6.92 3.37
CA CYS A 570 41.26 6.85 2.15
C CYS A 570 40.88 7.95 1.14
N ASP A 571 39.59 8.20 0.93
CA ASP A 571 39.12 9.24 0.02
C ASP A 571 39.49 10.65 0.50
N ARG A 572 39.54 10.89 1.82
CA ARG A 572 40.02 12.17 2.37
C ARG A 572 41.53 12.33 2.28
N VAL A 573 42.29 11.25 2.41
CA VAL A 573 43.76 11.27 2.30
C VAL A 573 44.20 11.42 0.83
N CYS A 574 43.47 10.85 -0.13
CA CYS A 574 43.77 10.99 -1.56
C CYS A 574 43.37 12.35 -2.15
N ASN A 575 42.53 13.13 -1.47
CA ASN A 575 42.12 14.48 -1.88
C ASN A 575 42.93 15.60 -1.20
N TRP A 576 44.01 15.25 -0.48
CA TRP A 576 45.04 16.15 0.04
C TRP A 576 46.33 15.95 -0.73
#